data_AF-A0A4W5MFK2-F1
#
_entry.id   AF-A0A4W5MFK2-F1
#
_cell.length_a   1.000
_cell.length_b   1.000
_cell.length_c   1.000
_cell.angle_alpha   90.00
_cell.angle_beta   90.00
_cell.angle_gamma   90.00
#
_symmetry.space_group_name_H-M   'P 1'
#
loop_
_entity.id
_entity.type
_entity.pdbx_description
1 polymer ?
#
loop_
_entity_poly.entity_id
_entity_poly.type
_entity_poly.pdbx_seq_one_letter_code
_entity_poly.pdbx_strand_id
1 'polypeptide(L)'
;MIYVDILKCATTTKVMAAALGGVQCPTTQVCVPKCPSHFWMLSAAAYDPDANPKDFFHQQYCDHSLNLTTTTWTVQEILDAELCPSFLVPSRS
;
A
#
# COMPACT_ATOMS: atom_id res chain seq x y z
N MET A 1 -30.01 12.77 15.80
CA MET A 1 -28.63 12.27 15.74
C MET A 1 -28.72 10.78 15.43
N ILE A 2 -28.32 10.36 14.23
CA ILE A 2 -28.36 8.94 13.84
C ILE A 2 -26.97 8.37 14.12
N TYR A 3 -26.87 7.51 15.12
CA TYR A 3 -25.68 6.69 15.35
C TYR A 3 -25.76 5.50 14.39
N VAL A 4 -25.02 5.58 13.28
CA VAL A 4 -24.90 4.48 12.32
C VAL A 4 -23.77 3.57 12.78
N ASP A 5 -24.15 2.51 13.49
CA ASP A 5 -23.24 1.48 13.96
C ASP A 5 -22.90 0.54 12.79
N ILE A 6 -21.85 0.89 12.02
CA ILE A 6 -21.40 0.15 10.83
C ILE A 6 -21.13 -1.34 11.12
N LEU A 7 -20.84 -1.67 12.39
CA LEU A 7 -20.58 -3.04 12.83
C LEU A 7 -21.85 -3.90 12.95
N LYS A 8 -23.06 -3.30 12.98
CA LYS A 8 -24.30 -4.07 13.05
C LYS A 8 -24.74 -4.63 11.68
N CYS A 9 -24.22 -4.08 10.58
CA CYS A 9 -24.41 -4.64 9.24
C CYS A 9 -23.40 -5.77 8.90
N ALA A 10 -22.45 -6.05 9.81
CA ALA A 10 -21.48 -7.14 9.67
C ALA A 10 -22.02 -8.52 10.12
N THR A 11 -23.35 -8.65 10.28
CA THR A 11 -24.04 -9.95 10.47
C THR A 11 -24.15 -10.77 9.17
N THR A 12 -23.19 -10.60 8.26
CA THR A 12 -22.91 -11.52 7.16
C THR A 12 -21.57 -12.22 7.40
N THR A 13 -21.34 -12.70 8.63
CA THR A 13 -20.16 -13.49 9.01
C THR A 13 -19.89 -14.68 8.10
N LYS A 14 -20.90 -15.21 7.41
CA LYS A 14 -20.74 -16.28 6.41
C LYS A 14 -20.21 -15.81 5.05
N VAL A 15 -20.53 -14.59 4.62
CA VAL A 15 -20.02 -14.02 3.36
C VAL A 15 -18.63 -13.43 3.59
N MET A 16 -18.38 -12.83 4.76
CA MET A 16 -17.03 -12.43 5.18
C MET A 16 -16.13 -13.65 5.34
N ALA A 17 -16.59 -14.80 5.87
CA ALA A 17 -15.77 -16.00 5.93
C ALA A 17 -15.49 -16.61 4.53
N ALA A 18 -16.40 -16.48 3.57
CA ALA A 18 -16.13 -16.84 2.17
C ALA A 18 -15.18 -15.84 1.50
N ALA A 19 -15.17 -14.59 1.93
CA ALA A 19 -14.09 -13.66 1.63
C ALA A 19 -12.80 -14.09 2.34
N LEU A 20 -12.76 -14.46 3.62
CA LEU A 20 -11.49 -14.89 4.25
C LEU A 20 -10.99 -16.27 3.77
N GLY A 21 -11.88 -17.17 3.34
CA GLY A 21 -11.56 -18.48 2.77
C GLY A 21 -11.43 -18.51 1.25
N GLY A 22 -11.65 -17.36 0.60
CA GLY A 22 -11.81 -17.25 -0.85
C GLY A 22 -11.86 -15.80 -1.35
N VAL A 23 -11.12 -14.88 -0.73
CA VAL A 23 -10.82 -13.55 -1.27
C VAL A 23 -9.89 -13.78 -2.46
N GLN A 24 -10.49 -14.17 -3.56
CA GLN A 24 -10.00 -13.91 -4.91
C GLN A 24 -10.12 -12.42 -5.25
N CYS A 25 -9.82 -11.54 -4.30
CA CYS A 25 -9.06 -10.35 -4.64
C CYS A 25 -7.66 -10.76 -4.21
N PRO A 26 -6.83 -11.37 -5.08
CA PRO A 26 -5.43 -11.47 -4.79
C PRO A 26 -5.00 -10.02 -4.57
N THR A 27 -4.91 -9.59 -3.31
CA THR A 27 -4.05 -8.46 -2.98
C THR A 27 -2.75 -8.88 -3.62
N THR A 28 -2.31 -8.14 -4.63
CA THR A 28 -1.11 -8.46 -5.39
C THR A 28 0.04 -8.51 -4.38
N GLN A 29 0.31 -9.70 -3.86
CA GLN A 29 1.40 -9.93 -2.93
C GLN A 29 2.63 -9.92 -3.81
N VAL A 30 3.25 -8.75 -3.93
CA VAL A 30 4.49 -8.58 -4.67
C VAL A 30 5.59 -9.32 -3.89
N CYS A 31 6.30 -10.21 -4.57
CA CYS A 31 7.44 -10.93 -4.01
C CYS A 31 8.61 -9.95 -3.81
N VAL A 32 8.71 -9.39 -2.61
CA VAL A 32 9.81 -8.53 -2.20
C VAL A 32 10.89 -9.34 -1.45
N PRO A 33 12.15 -8.88 -1.40
CA PRO A 33 13.21 -9.58 -0.68
C PRO A 33 12.91 -9.83 0.80
N LYS A 34 12.12 -8.95 1.42
CA LYS A 34 11.71 -9.06 2.82
C LYS A 34 10.37 -8.40 3.05
N CYS A 35 9.43 -9.11 3.67
CA CYS A 35 8.14 -8.55 4.04
C CYS A 35 8.28 -7.37 5.03
N PRO A 36 7.46 -6.32 4.92
CA PRO A 36 7.47 -5.21 5.87
C PRO A 36 7.09 -5.70 7.28
N SER A 37 7.83 -5.25 8.28
CA SER A 37 7.63 -5.63 9.69
C SER A 37 6.77 -4.63 10.47
N HIS A 38 6.56 -3.44 9.92
CA HIS A 38 5.85 -2.35 10.55
C HIS A 38 4.93 -1.66 9.55
N PHE A 39 3.91 -0.98 10.06
CA PHE A 39 3.09 -0.11 9.25
C PHE A 39 3.88 1.14 8.86
N TRP A 40 3.81 1.50 7.58
CA TRP A 40 4.40 2.72 7.06
C TRP A 40 3.42 3.34 6.06
N MET A 41 3.39 4.66 5.98
CA MET A 41 2.55 5.37 5.04
C MET A 41 3.30 6.59 4.52
N LEU A 42 3.09 6.90 3.25
CA LEU A 42 3.67 8.04 2.59
C LEU A 42 3.23 9.34 3.29
N SER A 43 4.20 10.18 3.62
CA SER A 43 3.95 11.47 4.26
C SER A 43 3.29 12.44 3.27
N ALA A 44 2.44 13.34 3.75
CA ALA A 44 1.87 14.42 2.94
C ALA A 44 2.95 15.31 2.29
N ALA A 45 4.12 15.45 2.93
CA ALA A 45 5.26 16.19 2.39
C ALA A 45 5.87 15.54 1.12
N ALA A 46 5.55 14.28 0.83
CA ALA A 46 6.01 13.62 -0.39
C ALA A 46 5.30 14.15 -1.65
N TYR A 47 4.14 14.79 -1.49
CA TYR A 47 3.39 15.36 -2.60
C TYR A 47 3.84 16.77 -2.98
N ASP A 48 4.81 17.34 -2.27
CA ASP A 48 5.40 18.62 -2.67
C ASP A 48 6.17 18.46 -4.00
N PRO A 49 6.13 19.44 -4.91
CA PRO A 49 6.78 19.36 -6.21
C PRO A 49 8.31 19.27 -6.12
N ASP A 50 8.90 19.75 -5.02
CA ASP A 50 10.33 19.69 -4.75
C ASP A 50 10.74 18.43 -3.96
N ALA A 51 9.78 17.57 -3.61
CA ALA A 51 10.03 16.36 -2.84
C ALA A 51 10.78 15.32 -3.69
N ASN A 52 11.92 14.85 -3.18
CA ASN A 52 12.66 13.79 -3.85
C ASN A 52 12.06 12.42 -3.49
N PRO A 53 11.59 11.62 -4.48
CA PRO A 53 10.99 10.31 -4.21
C PRO A 53 11.87 9.37 -3.38
N LYS A 54 13.20 9.49 -3.50
CA LYS A 54 14.16 8.68 -2.75
C LYS A 54 14.06 8.86 -1.23
N ASP A 55 13.67 10.05 -0.77
CA ASP A 55 13.61 10.36 0.66
C ASP A 55 12.33 9.83 1.31
N PHE A 56 11.32 9.52 0.50
CA PHE A 56 10.03 9.04 0.95
C PHE A 56 9.81 7.55 0.69
N PHE A 57 10.26 7.03 -0.46
CA PHE A 57 10.06 5.63 -0.81
C PHE A 57 11.22 4.73 -0.38
N HIS A 58 10.88 3.46 -0.17
CA HIS A 58 11.84 2.41 0.10
C HIS A 58 12.02 1.54 -1.14
N GLN A 59 13.21 1.60 -1.76
CA GLN A 59 13.52 0.90 -3.01
C GLN A 59 13.16 -0.59 -3.02
N GLN A 60 13.29 -1.26 -1.86
CA GLN A 60 13.00 -2.70 -1.70
C GLN A 60 11.52 -3.08 -1.86
N TYR A 61 10.61 -2.09 -1.79
CA TYR A 61 9.17 -2.28 -1.94
C TYR A 61 8.62 -1.72 -3.25
N CYS A 62 9.49 -1.10 -4.05
CA CYS A 62 9.14 -0.59 -5.37
C CYS A 62 9.42 -1.64 -6.44
N ASP A 63 8.80 -1.46 -7.60
CA ASP A 63 9.03 -2.28 -8.78
C ASP A 63 10.50 -2.22 -9.22
N HIS A 64 11.02 -3.33 -9.75
CA HIS A 64 12.42 -3.47 -10.13
C HIS A 64 12.81 -2.60 -11.34
N SER A 65 11.83 -2.14 -12.13
CA SER A 65 12.05 -1.21 -13.25
C SER A 65 12.33 0.22 -12.80
N LEU A 66 11.94 0.58 -11.57
CA LEU A 66 12.13 1.92 -11.01
C LEU A 66 13.39 1.97 -10.14
N ASN A 67 14.27 2.92 -10.41
CA ASN A 67 15.39 3.24 -9.53
C ASN A 67 15.22 4.63 -8.91
N LEU A 68 14.91 4.67 -7.61
CA LEU A 68 14.64 5.91 -6.88
C LEU A 68 15.82 6.89 -6.88
N THR A 69 17.06 6.42 -7.09
CA THR A 69 18.24 7.30 -7.05
C THR A 69 18.48 8.05 -8.35
N THR A 70 17.99 7.54 -9.48
CA THR A 70 18.22 8.11 -10.81
C THR A 70 16.93 8.51 -11.52
N THR A 71 15.77 8.26 -10.90
CA THR A 71 14.48 8.57 -11.49
C THR A 71 14.26 10.08 -11.60
N THR A 72 13.64 10.50 -12.70
CA THR A 72 13.14 11.86 -12.91
C THR A 72 11.64 11.97 -12.63
N TRP A 73 11.01 10.88 -12.19
CA TRP A 73 9.58 10.81 -11.94
C TRP A 73 9.26 11.50 -10.63
N THR A 74 8.14 12.20 -10.60
CA THR A 74 7.55 12.75 -9.37
C THR A 74 6.94 11.63 -8.53
N VAL A 75 6.72 11.90 -7.25
CA VAL A 75 6.03 10.98 -6.34
C VAL A 75 4.64 10.62 -6.88
N GLN A 76 3.93 11.58 -7.47
CA GLN A 76 2.60 11.36 -8.03
C GLN A 76 2.63 10.41 -9.24
N GLU A 77 3.55 10.61 -10.18
CA GLU A 77 3.70 9.73 -11.34
C GLU A 77 4.07 8.30 -10.94
N ILE A 78 4.89 8.15 -9.90
CA ILE A 78 5.27 6.83 -9.35
C ILE A 78 4.04 6.11 -8.77
N LEU A 79 3.16 6.84 -8.08
CA LEU A 79 1.92 6.28 -7.52
C LEU A 79 0.89 5.96 -8.61
N ASP A 80 0.72 6.84 -9.59
CA ASP A 80 -0.22 6.67 -10.70
C ASP A 80 0.18 5.47 -11.59
N ALA A 81 1.47 5.20 -11.72
CA ALA A 81 2.01 4.03 -12.41
C ALA A 81 2.13 2.79 -11.52
N GLU A 82 1.67 2.85 -10.27
CA GLU A 82 1.73 1.77 -9.27
C GLU A 82 3.15 1.19 -9.06
N LEU A 83 4.20 1.99 -9.29
CA LEU A 83 5.59 1.55 -9.19
C LEU A 83 6.09 1.44 -7.75
N CYS A 84 5.51 2.18 -6.82
CA CYS A 84 5.78 2.06 -5.39
C CYS A 84 4.47 2.12 -4.60
N PRO A 85 4.35 1.37 -3.49
CA PRO A 85 3.20 1.45 -2.62
C PRO A 85 3.16 2.75 -1.81
N SER A 86 1.97 3.33 -1.63
CA SER A 86 1.74 4.49 -0.76
C SER A 86 1.68 4.12 0.74
N PHE A 87 1.48 2.84 1.06
CA PHE A 87 1.54 2.33 2.42
C PHE A 87 2.01 0.88 2.46
N LEU A 88 2.61 0.50 3.57
CA LEU A 88 3.04 -0.87 3.87
C LEU A 88 2.21 -1.39 5.04
N VAL A 89 1.64 -2.57 4.86
CA VAL A 89 0.95 -3.30 5.93
C VAL A 89 1.87 -4.42 6.40
N PRO A 90 2.16 -4.53 7.71
CA PRO A 90 3.01 -5.58 8.21
C PRO A 90 2.34 -6.94 7.97
N SER A 91 3.07 -7.86 7.35
CA SER A 91 2.67 -9.26 7.26
C SER A 91 3.51 -10.10 8.20
N ARG A 92 2.88 -11.06 8.86
CA ARG A 92 3.61 -12.08 9.61
C ARG A 92 4.12 -13.10 8.60
N SER A 93 5.44 -13.24 8.50
CA SER A 93 6.10 -14.36 7.84
C SER A 93 5.94 -15.63 8.66
#